data_AF-A0A2K0ULU1-F1
#
_entry.id   AF-A0A2K0ULU1-F1
#
_cell.length_a   1.000
_cell.length_b   1.000
_cell.length_c   1.000
_cell.angle_alpha   90.00
_cell.angle_beta   90.00
_cell.angle_gamma   90.00
#
_symmetry.space_group_name_H-M   'P 1'
#
loop_
_entity.id
_entity.type
_entity.pdbx_description
1 polymer ?
#
loop_
_entity_poly.entity_id
_entity_poly.type
_entity_poly.pdbx_seq_one_letter_code
_entity_poly.pdbx_strand_id
1 'polypeptide(L)'
;MIITCGLDAVPPDLTTYLAVSHIRKTLNRPTREVIVSLQEMRGTISSGTINSMASVYTLYEPGRYAEATAPFAISPRKPTSDKANTSLFPGSGFFGTQTLDSLGRVVAKEGQGNDTAIVGRSWGLYASDDPNTNPGGYGPNFHFSARPRLPSTVRDFVRILPLISVGFFLSFSFTRFILTRFIYPEGYSPDPKRLKDDRFSHRTLAVADTGDESTAKRTIVDFKFQGDQYKFTGIAMVEAAVTLLEGGTEAHRLGGGVMTPAMLGDKYAENLQRPGSGVEISIRAEGW
;
A
#
# COMPACT_ATOMS: atom_id res chain seq x y z
N MET A 1 14.03 6.95 -11.90
CA MET A 1 12.78 7.73 -11.64
C MET A 1 11.89 6.91 -10.73
N ILE A 2 11.28 7.53 -9.72
CA ILE A 2 10.23 6.90 -8.91
C ILE A 2 8.89 7.32 -9.52
N ILE A 3 8.13 6.36 -10.06
CA ILE A 3 6.95 6.65 -10.90
C ILE A 3 5.67 6.99 -10.12
N THR A 4 5.61 6.62 -8.84
CA THR A 4 4.45 6.89 -7.99
C THR A 4 4.90 7.15 -6.56
N CYS A 5 4.67 8.37 -6.07
CA CYS A 5 5.07 8.85 -4.75
C CYS A 5 3.86 9.47 -4.00
N GLY A 6 2.70 8.84 -4.08
CA GLY A 6 1.46 9.31 -3.43
C GLY A 6 0.97 8.40 -2.31
N LEU A 7 -0.23 8.71 -1.80
CA LEU A 7 -0.95 7.91 -0.80
C LEU A 7 -1.10 6.44 -1.22
N ASP A 8 -1.39 6.18 -2.49
CA ASP A 8 -1.66 4.84 -3.03
C ASP A 8 -0.38 4.06 -3.40
N ALA A 9 0.79 4.52 -2.93
CA ALA A 9 2.07 3.88 -3.24
C ALA A 9 3.02 3.89 -2.04
N VAL A 10 3.22 5.05 -1.41
CA VAL A 10 4.27 5.22 -0.40
C VAL A 10 3.96 4.43 0.87
N PRO A 11 2.81 4.58 1.54
CA PRO A 11 2.48 3.79 2.72
C PRO A 11 2.55 2.27 2.48
N PRO A 12 1.86 1.65 1.49
CA PRO A 12 1.91 0.20 1.32
C PRO A 12 3.31 -0.31 0.97
N ASP A 13 4.02 0.36 0.06
CA ASP A 13 5.32 -0.11 -0.41
C ASP A 13 6.44 0.12 0.61
N LEU A 14 6.53 1.31 1.19
CA LEU A 14 7.55 1.66 2.17
C LEU A 14 7.37 0.86 3.46
N THR A 15 6.16 0.72 3.98
CA THR A 15 5.94 -0.05 5.23
C THR A 15 6.20 -1.53 5.03
N THR A 16 5.90 -2.08 3.85
CA THR A 16 6.27 -3.46 3.50
C THR A 16 7.80 -3.62 3.52
N TYR A 17 8.53 -2.71 2.86
CA TYR A 17 9.99 -2.71 2.91
C TYR A 17 10.53 -2.64 4.35
N LEU A 18 10.03 -1.72 5.17
CA LEU A 18 10.46 -1.55 6.55
C LEU A 18 10.20 -2.81 7.39
N ALA A 19 9.04 -3.44 7.21
CA ALA A 19 8.69 -4.67 7.92
C ALA A 19 9.59 -5.85 7.51
N VAL A 20 9.80 -6.03 6.19
CA VAL A 20 10.70 -7.05 5.64
C VAL A 20 12.14 -6.82 6.10
N SER A 21 12.61 -5.57 6.02
CA SER A 21 13.96 -5.22 6.47
C SER A 21 14.13 -5.48 7.96
N HIS A 22 13.12 -5.20 8.78
CA HIS A 22 13.18 -5.46 10.21
C HIS A 22 13.25 -6.96 10.52
N ILE A 23 12.41 -7.79 9.88
CA ILE A 23 12.46 -9.26 9.99
C ILE A 23 13.84 -9.78 9.60
N ARG A 24 14.39 -9.30 8.48
CA ARG A 24 15.70 -9.74 8.00
C ARG A 24 16.81 -9.34 8.97
N LYS A 25 16.83 -8.10 9.44
CA LYS A 25 17.85 -7.57 10.39
C LYS A 25 17.79 -8.25 11.76
N THR A 26 16.60 -8.58 12.26
CA THR A 26 16.43 -9.09 13.65
C THR A 26 16.38 -10.61 13.73
N LEU A 27 15.86 -11.29 12.71
CA LEU A 27 15.63 -12.75 12.73
C LEU A 27 16.51 -13.49 11.74
N ASN A 28 17.19 -12.79 10.82
CA ASN A 28 17.91 -13.39 9.70
C ASN A 28 17.05 -14.38 8.90
N ARG A 29 15.78 -14.00 8.65
CA ARG A 29 14.79 -14.81 7.91
C ARG A 29 14.18 -14.02 6.73
N PRO A 30 13.69 -14.72 5.69
CA PRO A 30 12.83 -14.10 4.69
C PRO A 30 11.44 -13.79 5.28
N THR A 31 10.61 -13.11 4.51
CA THR A 31 9.21 -12.81 4.86
C THR A 31 8.26 -13.70 4.06
N ARG A 32 7.30 -14.31 4.76
CA ARG A 32 6.32 -15.22 4.20
C ARG A 32 5.07 -14.51 3.69
N GLU A 33 4.54 -13.59 4.47
CA GLU A 33 3.36 -12.82 4.09
C GLU A 33 3.40 -11.41 4.68
N VAL A 34 2.90 -10.43 3.92
CA VAL A 34 2.64 -9.08 4.38
C VAL A 34 1.20 -8.69 4.08
N ILE A 35 0.53 -8.16 5.10
CA ILE A 35 -0.80 -7.55 4.97
C ILE A 35 -0.68 -6.07 5.30
N VAL A 36 -0.99 -5.21 4.34
CA VAL A 36 -1.16 -3.77 4.59
C VAL A 36 -2.64 -3.48 4.77
N SER A 37 -2.98 -2.76 5.82
CA SER A 37 -4.36 -2.41 6.14
C SER A 37 -4.53 -0.92 6.33
N LEU A 38 -5.41 -0.30 5.55
CA LEU A 38 -5.90 1.05 5.83
C LEU A 38 -6.73 1.02 7.11
N GLN A 39 -6.23 1.65 8.17
CA GLN A 39 -6.82 1.66 9.52
C GLN A 39 -7.78 2.82 9.72
N GLU A 40 -7.40 4.00 9.24
CA GLU A 40 -8.26 5.19 9.25
C GLU A 40 -8.01 5.98 7.97
N MET A 41 -9.10 6.53 7.40
CA MET A 41 -9.03 7.52 6.34
C MET A 41 -10.09 8.58 6.60
N ARG A 42 -9.62 9.79 6.89
CA ARG A 42 -10.40 11.03 6.85
C ARG A 42 -9.77 11.89 5.79
N GLY A 43 -10.41 11.91 4.65
CA GLY A 43 -9.91 12.61 3.49
C GLY A 43 -11.05 12.94 2.56
N THR A 44 -10.76 13.84 1.66
CA THR A 44 -11.72 14.33 0.66
C THR A 44 -11.18 14.03 -0.73
N ILE A 45 -12.09 13.69 -1.64
CA ILE A 45 -11.74 13.30 -3.01
C ILE A 45 -11.90 14.52 -3.90
N SER A 46 -10.86 14.84 -4.67
CA SER A 46 -10.89 15.89 -5.70
C SER A 46 -11.53 15.38 -6.99
N SER A 47 -11.99 16.30 -7.83
CA SER A 47 -12.44 15.99 -9.19
C SER A 47 -11.36 15.26 -10.00
N GLY A 48 -10.08 15.59 -9.81
CA GLY A 48 -8.97 14.91 -10.46
C GLY A 48 -8.88 13.42 -10.11
N THR A 49 -9.09 13.07 -8.83
CA THR A 49 -9.12 11.66 -8.41
C THR A 49 -10.34 10.94 -9.00
N ILE A 50 -11.54 11.55 -8.97
CA ILE A 50 -12.75 10.96 -9.57
C ILE A 50 -12.57 10.74 -11.08
N ASN A 51 -12.02 11.73 -11.79
CA ASN A 51 -11.74 11.62 -13.22
C ASN A 51 -10.70 10.54 -13.52
N SER A 52 -9.66 10.42 -12.68
CA SER A 52 -8.67 9.35 -12.82
C SER A 52 -9.31 7.98 -12.66
N MET A 53 -10.14 7.78 -11.65
CA MET A 53 -10.89 6.53 -11.47
C MET A 53 -11.87 6.27 -12.62
N ALA A 54 -12.59 7.29 -13.08
CA ALA A 54 -13.51 7.20 -14.23
C ALA A 54 -12.78 6.85 -15.53
N SER A 55 -11.53 7.33 -15.70
CA SER A 55 -10.69 7.04 -16.85
C SER A 55 -10.42 5.54 -16.97
N VAL A 56 -10.26 4.84 -15.84
CA VAL A 56 -10.04 3.39 -15.84
C VAL A 56 -11.16 2.65 -16.56
N TYR A 57 -12.41 3.05 -16.31
CA TYR A 57 -13.58 2.43 -16.90
C TYR A 57 -13.95 2.93 -18.30
N THR A 58 -13.31 3.99 -18.79
CA THR A 58 -13.62 4.59 -20.10
C THR A 58 -12.53 4.33 -21.13
N LEU A 59 -11.27 4.24 -20.69
CA LEU A 59 -10.10 4.08 -21.55
C LEU A 59 -9.64 2.62 -21.69
N TYR A 60 -9.93 1.77 -20.70
CA TYR A 60 -9.48 0.38 -20.71
C TYR A 60 -10.64 -0.60 -20.83
N GLU A 61 -10.35 -1.71 -21.50
CA GLU A 61 -11.25 -2.85 -21.61
C GLU A 61 -11.56 -3.44 -20.23
N PRO A 62 -12.76 -4.01 -20.01
CA PRO A 62 -13.08 -4.74 -18.79
C PRO A 62 -12.01 -5.80 -18.49
N GLY A 63 -11.56 -5.87 -17.23
CA GLY A 63 -10.54 -6.82 -16.79
C GLY A 63 -9.09 -6.33 -16.95
N ARG A 64 -8.82 -5.39 -17.85
CA ARG A 64 -7.45 -4.89 -18.09
C ARG A 64 -6.84 -4.18 -16.88
N TYR A 65 -7.66 -3.51 -16.08
CA TYR A 65 -7.23 -2.97 -14.79
C TYR A 65 -6.80 -4.09 -13.84
N ALA A 66 -7.55 -5.18 -13.75
CA ALA A 66 -7.21 -6.32 -12.89
C ALA A 66 -5.92 -7.00 -13.36
N GLU A 67 -5.69 -7.12 -14.68
CA GLU A 67 -4.43 -7.65 -15.23
C GLU A 67 -3.24 -6.75 -14.92
N ALA A 68 -3.39 -5.43 -15.12
CA ALA A 68 -2.34 -4.45 -14.85
C ALA A 68 -1.98 -4.35 -13.36
N THR A 69 -2.92 -4.71 -12.50
CA THR A 69 -2.79 -4.65 -11.05
C THR A 69 -2.63 -6.02 -10.37
N ALA A 70 -2.50 -7.08 -11.17
CA ALA A 70 -2.31 -8.44 -10.65
C ALA A 70 -0.96 -8.57 -9.88
N PRO A 71 -0.85 -9.51 -8.93
CA PRO A 71 0.40 -9.80 -8.24
C PRO A 71 1.56 -9.96 -9.21
N PHE A 72 2.62 -9.18 -8.98
CA PHE A 72 3.84 -9.19 -9.80
C PHE A 72 3.65 -8.81 -11.28
N ALA A 73 2.51 -8.25 -11.69
CA ALA A 73 2.22 -7.90 -13.10
C ALA A 73 3.28 -6.98 -13.72
N ILE A 74 3.71 -5.97 -12.97
CA ILE A 74 4.74 -5.01 -13.38
C ILE A 74 6.11 -5.29 -12.75
N SER A 75 6.29 -6.49 -12.19
CA SER A 75 7.56 -6.88 -11.59
C SER A 75 8.56 -7.32 -12.66
N PRO A 76 9.86 -6.94 -12.56
CA PRO A 76 10.88 -7.42 -13.49
C PRO A 76 11.15 -8.93 -13.36
N ARG A 77 10.73 -9.54 -12.24
CA ARG A 77 10.90 -10.96 -11.92
C ARG A 77 9.62 -11.52 -11.33
N LYS A 78 9.41 -12.83 -11.42
CA LYS A 78 8.26 -13.51 -10.81
C LYS A 78 8.72 -14.54 -9.78
N PRO A 79 7.99 -14.73 -8.67
CA PRO A 79 8.30 -15.79 -7.73
C PRO A 79 8.09 -17.16 -8.38
N THR A 80 8.97 -18.10 -8.04
CA THR A 80 8.89 -19.50 -8.51
C THR A 80 8.09 -20.38 -7.56
N SER A 81 7.91 -19.97 -6.31
CA SER A 81 7.17 -20.74 -5.30
C SER A 81 5.67 -20.53 -5.46
N ASP A 82 4.93 -21.63 -5.52
CA ASP A 82 3.46 -21.61 -5.49
C ASP A 82 2.91 -20.97 -4.21
N LYS A 83 3.68 -21.01 -3.11
CA LYS A 83 3.29 -20.39 -1.83
C LYS A 83 3.15 -18.86 -1.92
N ALA A 84 3.79 -18.22 -2.91
CA ALA A 84 3.62 -16.79 -3.15
C ALA A 84 2.18 -16.42 -3.57
N ASN A 85 1.40 -17.40 -4.04
CA ASN A 85 0.00 -17.21 -4.43
C ASN A 85 -1.00 -17.57 -3.32
N THR A 86 -0.51 -18.02 -2.14
CA THR A 86 -1.37 -18.54 -1.07
C THR A 86 -1.12 -17.80 0.25
N SER A 87 -2.18 -17.21 0.80
CA SER A 87 -2.22 -16.58 2.14
C SER A 87 -2.09 -17.62 3.25
N LEU A 88 -1.34 -17.29 4.30
CA LEU A 88 -1.26 -18.00 5.58
C LEU A 88 -2.57 -17.92 6.36
N PHE A 89 -3.24 -16.79 6.24
CA PHE A 89 -4.45 -16.54 7.00
C PHE A 89 -5.62 -17.26 6.33
N PRO A 90 -6.51 -17.90 7.13
CA PRO A 90 -7.61 -18.71 6.61
C PRO A 90 -8.54 -17.91 5.69
N GLY A 91 -9.26 -18.64 4.84
CA GLY A 91 -10.22 -18.05 3.91
C GLY A 91 -11.28 -17.20 4.63
N SER A 92 -11.87 -16.26 3.88
CA SER A 92 -12.91 -15.37 4.40
C SER A 92 -14.09 -16.12 5.00
N GLY A 93 -14.67 -15.59 6.07
CA GLY A 93 -16.01 -15.99 6.51
C GLY A 93 -17.08 -15.69 5.44
N PHE A 94 -18.32 -16.11 5.68
CA PHE A 94 -19.44 -15.99 4.72
C PHE A 94 -19.62 -14.58 4.12
N PHE A 95 -19.29 -13.53 4.87
CA PHE A 95 -19.40 -12.13 4.43
C PHE A 95 -18.13 -11.56 3.80
N GLY A 96 -17.14 -12.38 3.44
CA GLY A 96 -15.89 -11.88 2.88
C GLY A 96 -14.99 -11.18 3.92
N THR A 97 -15.21 -11.44 5.22
CA THR A 97 -14.50 -10.76 6.32
C THR A 97 -13.59 -11.71 7.06
N GLN A 98 -12.57 -11.14 7.71
CA GLN A 98 -11.63 -11.85 8.55
C GLN A 98 -11.23 -10.99 9.73
N THR A 99 -11.02 -11.61 10.89
CA THR A 99 -10.50 -10.94 12.08
C THR A 99 -9.05 -11.35 12.28
N LEU A 100 -8.17 -10.36 12.38
CA LEU A 100 -6.73 -10.53 12.63
C LEU A 100 -6.38 -9.74 13.89
N ASP A 101 -5.67 -10.33 14.84
CA ASP A 101 -5.45 -9.75 16.17
C ASP A 101 -4.88 -8.32 16.14
N SER A 102 -3.88 -8.07 15.28
CA SER A 102 -3.26 -6.74 15.13
C SER A 102 -3.97 -5.77 14.20
N LEU A 103 -4.76 -6.27 13.23
CA LEU A 103 -5.39 -5.45 12.19
C LEU A 103 -6.88 -5.20 12.44
N GLY A 104 -7.48 -5.94 13.37
CA GLY A 104 -8.91 -5.96 13.62
C GLY A 104 -9.68 -6.75 12.56
N ARG A 105 -10.97 -6.42 12.40
CA ARG A 105 -11.82 -6.99 11.37
C ARG A 105 -11.52 -6.32 10.03
N VAL A 106 -11.08 -7.09 9.04
CA VAL A 106 -10.69 -6.63 7.70
C VAL A 106 -11.52 -7.31 6.62
N VAL A 107 -11.52 -6.74 5.41
CA VAL A 107 -12.00 -7.45 4.21
C VAL A 107 -10.95 -8.49 3.83
N ALA A 108 -11.36 -9.75 3.68
CA ALA A 108 -10.43 -10.85 3.42
C ALA A 108 -9.98 -10.96 1.96
N LYS A 109 -10.77 -10.46 1.00
CA LYS A 109 -10.37 -10.40 -0.40
C LYS A 109 -10.14 -8.97 -0.87
N GLU A 110 -8.89 -8.76 -1.29
CA GLU A 110 -8.37 -7.77 -2.25
C GLU A 110 -9.00 -6.37 -2.20
N GLY A 111 -8.45 -5.50 -1.36
CA GLY A 111 -8.65 -4.06 -1.46
C GLY A 111 -7.38 -3.43 -2.02
N GLN A 112 -7.41 -3.01 -3.29
CA GLN A 112 -6.40 -2.18 -3.99
C GLN A 112 -5.28 -2.95 -4.72
N GLY A 113 -5.54 -3.32 -5.98
CA GLY A 113 -4.54 -3.96 -6.84
C GLY A 113 -3.31 -3.08 -7.16
N ASN A 114 -3.42 -1.74 -7.06
CA ASN A 114 -2.27 -0.86 -7.29
C ASN A 114 -1.13 -1.16 -6.31
N ASP A 115 -1.46 -1.27 -5.01
CA ASP A 115 -0.53 -1.60 -3.94
C ASP A 115 0.16 -2.93 -4.23
N THR A 116 -0.63 -3.94 -4.64
CA THR A 116 -0.15 -5.28 -4.99
C THR A 116 0.86 -5.26 -6.14
N ALA A 117 0.57 -4.50 -7.20
CA ALA A 117 1.45 -4.39 -8.35
C ALA A 117 2.77 -3.65 -7.99
N ILE A 118 2.68 -2.59 -7.21
CA ILE A 118 3.85 -1.79 -6.77
C ILE A 118 4.74 -2.62 -5.83
N VAL A 119 4.16 -3.24 -4.80
CA VAL A 119 4.92 -4.08 -3.86
C VAL A 119 5.51 -5.30 -4.57
N GLY A 120 4.78 -5.91 -5.49
CA GLY A 120 5.29 -6.97 -6.35
C GLY A 120 6.50 -6.53 -7.19
N ARG A 121 6.48 -5.29 -7.72
CA ARG A 121 7.65 -4.72 -8.40
C ARG A 121 8.82 -4.52 -7.45
N SER A 122 8.60 -4.00 -6.25
CA SER A 122 9.65 -3.83 -5.25
C SER A 122 10.29 -5.15 -4.88
N TRP A 123 9.49 -6.21 -4.69
CA TRP A 123 9.99 -7.57 -4.51
C TRP A 123 10.95 -7.97 -5.64
N GLY A 124 10.53 -7.73 -6.89
CA GLY A 124 11.34 -8.05 -8.07
C GLY A 124 12.62 -7.24 -8.18
N LEU A 125 12.59 -5.95 -7.82
CA LEU A 125 13.77 -5.07 -7.84
C LEU A 125 14.78 -5.45 -6.75
N TYR A 126 14.32 -5.88 -5.57
CA TYR A 126 15.17 -6.38 -4.50
C TYR A 126 15.71 -7.80 -4.73
N ALA A 127 15.12 -8.56 -5.65
CA ALA A 127 15.60 -9.90 -5.96
C ALA A 127 16.95 -9.86 -6.68
N SER A 128 17.88 -10.71 -6.22
CA SER A 128 19.21 -10.89 -6.85
C SER A 128 19.09 -11.72 -8.12
N ASP A 129 20.02 -11.52 -9.06
CA ASP A 129 20.21 -12.40 -10.21
C ASP A 129 20.92 -13.71 -9.85
N ASP A 130 21.70 -13.72 -8.76
CA ASP A 130 22.32 -14.92 -8.21
C ASP A 130 21.44 -15.53 -7.10
N PRO A 131 20.83 -16.72 -7.35
CA PRO A 131 19.99 -17.41 -6.38
C PRO A 131 20.72 -17.82 -5.10
N ASN A 132 22.05 -17.89 -5.13
CA ASN A 132 22.87 -18.34 -4.00
C ASN A 132 23.22 -17.22 -3.01
N THR A 133 23.17 -15.95 -3.42
CA THR A 133 23.53 -14.81 -2.55
C THR A 133 22.33 -14.17 -1.85
N ASN A 134 21.16 -14.16 -2.48
CA ASN A 134 19.94 -13.58 -1.88
C ASN A 134 18.70 -14.27 -2.46
N PRO A 135 18.00 -15.13 -1.70
CA PRO A 135 17.02 -16.09 -2.22
C PRO A 135 15.67 -15.48 -2.67
N GLY A 136 15.66 -14.29 -3.29
CA GLY A 136 14.49 -13.73 -3.97
C GLY A 136 13.80 -12.59 -3.24
N GLY A 137 14.43 -11.41 -3.25
CA GLY A 137 13.78 -10.15 -2.90
C GLY A 137 13.40 -10.08 -1.43
N TYR A 138 12.11 -10.10 -1.14
CA TYR A 138 11.59 -10.17 0.24
C TYR A 138 11.52 -11.61 0.78
N GLY A 139 11.59 -12.61 -0.09
CA GLY A 139 11.52 -14.03 0.21
C GLY A 139 10.90 -14.81 -0.95
N PRO A 140 11.26 -16.09 -1.15
CA PRO A 140 10.75 -16.89 -2.25
C PRO A 140 9.25 -17.22 -2.11
N ASN A 141 8.75 -17.29 -0.87
CA ASN A 141 7.35 -17.57 -0.53
C ASN A 141 6.53 -16.30 -0.25
N PHE A 142 7.05 -15.12 -0.62
CA PHE A 142 6.45 -13.84 -0.26
C PHE A 142 5.06 -13.67 -0.88
N HIS A 143 4.06 -13.51 -0.02
CA HIS A 143 2.70 -13.15 -0.39
C HIS A 143 2.37 -11.75 0.12
N PHE A 144 1.69 -10.95 -0.68
CA PHE A 144 1.24 -9.61 -0.29
C PHE A 144 -0.27 -9.49 -0.47
N SER A 145 -0.92 -8.81 0.46
CA SER A 145 -2.31 -8.38 0.27
C SER A 145 -2.61 -7.06 0.96
N ALA A 146 -3.39 -6.21 0.29
CA ALA A 146 -3.96 -5.02 0.88
C ALA A 146 -5.40 -5.31 1.35
N ARG A 147 -5.65 -5.11 2.65
CA ARG A 147 -6.90 -5.49 3.35
C ARG A 147 -7.41 -4.32 4.19
N PRO A 148 -8.31 -3.47 3.67
CA PRO A 148 -8.82 -2.35 4.44
C PRO A 148 -9.57 -2.84 5.68
N ARG A 149 -9.42 -2.10 6.79
CA ARG A 149 -10.13 -2.40 8.03
C ARG A 149 -11.61 -2.05 7.88
N LEU A 150 -12.46 -2.98 8.31
CA LEU A 150 -13.90 -2.76 8.36
C LEU A 150 -14.28 -1.86 9.53
N PRO A 151 -15.29 -0.99 9.35
CA PRO A 151 -15.88 -0.26 10.45
C PRO A 151 -16.28 -1.19 11.60
N SER A 152 -15.90 -0.82 12.81
CA SER A 152 -16.34 -1.49 14.04
C SER A 152 -17.66 -0.93 14.55
N THR A 153 -18.03 0.29 14.14
CA THR A 153 -19.26 0.97 14.60
C THR A 153 -20.12 1.44 13.44
N VAL A 154 -21.43 1.61 13.68
CA VAL A 154 -22.36 2.22 12.69
C VAL A 154 -21.91 3.63 12.32
N ARG A 155 -21.35 4.39 13.26
CA ARG A 155 -20.80 5.73 13.03
C ARG A 155 -19.66 5.69 12.01
N ASP A 156 -18.74 4.74 12.15
CA ASP A 156 -17.61 4.59 11.23
C ASP A 156 -18.09 4.08 9.87
N PHE A 157 -19.13 3.24 9.81
CA PHE A 157 -19.75 2.82 8.57
C PHE A 157 -20.37 3.99 7.80
N VAL A 158 -21.16 4.83 8.47
CA VAL A 158 -21.77 6.04 7.87
C VAL A 158 -20.69 6.99 7.33
N ARG A 159 -19.53 7.07 7.99
CA ARG A 159 -18.40 7.90 7.54
C ARG A 159 -17.73 7.42 6.26
N ILE A 160 -17.61 6.10 6.07
CA ILE A 160 -16.97 5.53 4.87
C ILE A 160 -17.95 5.32 3.71
N LEU A 161 -19.26 5.41 3.95
CA LEU A 161 -20.30 5.20 2.95
C LEU A 161 -20.09 6.05 1.68
N PRO A 162 -19.72 7.36 1.74
CA PRO A 162 -19.46 8.15 0.55
C PRO A 162 -18.35 7.58 -0.34
N LEU A 163 -17.27 7.05 0.27
CA LEU A 163 -16.14 6.46 -0.47
C LEU A 163 -16.58 5.16 -1.18
N ILE A 164 -17.36 4.31 -0.50
CA ILE A 164 -17.95 3.10 -1.10
C ILE A 164 -18.89 3.46 -2.25
N SER A 165 -19.73 4.49 -2.05
CA SER A 165 -20.67 4.96 -3.07
C SER A 165 -19.95 5.43 -4.33
N VAL A 166 -18.78 6.09 -4.23
CA VAL A 166 -18.02 6.51 -5.41
C VAL A 166 -17.71 5.33 -6.35
N GLY A 167 -17.20 4.20 -5.83
CA GLY A 167 -16.91 3.02 -6.64
C GLY A 167 -18.16 2.44 -7.31
N PHE A 168 -19.29 2.41 -6.60
CA PHE A 168 -20.57 1.99 -7.17
C PHE A 168 -21.05 2.91 -8.29
N PHE A 169 -21.04 4.23 -8.06
CA PHE A 169 -21.47 5.22 -9.05
C PHE A 169 -20.56 5.25 -10.28
N LEU A 170 -19.26 5.00 -10.13
CA LEU A 170 -18.33 4.89 -11.25
C LEU A 170 -18.59 3.65 -12.11
N SER A 171 -19.20 2.59 -11.57
CA SER A 171 -19.39 1.33 -12.31
C SER A 171 -20.42 1.43 -13.46
N PHE A 172 -21.43 2.31 -13.35
CA PHE A 172 -22.44 2.49 -14.40
C PHE A 172 -22.25 3.80 -15.17
N SER A 173 -22.39 3.77 -16.49
CA SER A 173 -22.11 4.92 -17.36
C SER A 173 -22.94 6.17 -17.01
N PHE A 174 -24.23 6.01 -16.73
CA PHE A 174 -25.12 7.12 -16.38
C PHE A 174 -24.78 7.76 -15.02
N THR A 175 -24.57 6.93 -14.00
CA THR A 175 -24.19 7.42 -12.66
C THR A 175 -22.78 8.01 -12.65
N ARG A 176 -21.86 7.49 -13.47
CA ARG A 176 -20.52 8.04 -13.69
C ARG A 176 -20.59 9.43 -14.31
N PHE A 177 -21.42 9.61 -15.34
CA PHE A 177 -21.66 10.92 -15.94
C PHE A 177 -22.20 11.91 -14.89
N ILE A 178 -23.17 11.50 -14.08
CA ILE A 178 -23.70 12.37 -13.01
C ILE A 178 -22.61 12.73 -11.99
N LEU A 179 -21.83 11.74 -11.56
CA LEU A 179 -20.78 11.90 -10.56
C LEU A 179 -19.70 12.88 -11.05
N THR A 180 -19.21 12.71 -12.29
CA THR A 180 -18.16 13.53 -12.89
C THR A 180 -18.64 14.92 -13.34
N ARG A 181 -19.90 15.05 -13.77
CA ARG A 181 -20.43 16.30 -14.33
C ARG A 181 -21.07 17.23 -13.29
N PHE A 182 -21.72 16.67 -12.27
CA PHE A 182 -22.55 17.43 -11.33
C PHE A 182 -22.09 17.33 -9.87
N ILE A 183 -21.60 16.16 -9.42
CA ILE A 183 -21.19 15.98 -8.01
C ILE A 183 -19.75 16.44 -7.80
N TYR A 184 -18.83 16.04 -8.68
CA TYR A 184 -17.42 16.40 -8.67
C TYR A 184 -17.01 17.03 -10.01
N PRO A 185 -17.57 18.19 -10.37
CA PRO A 185 -17.23 18.87 -11.62
C PRO A 185 -15.74 19.24 -11.67
N GLU A 186 -15.22 19.45 -12.88
CA GLU A 186 -13.84 19.89 -13.06
C GLU A 186 -13.51 21.15 -12.24
N GLY A 187 -12.36 21.14 -11.57
CA GLY A 187 -11.98 22.21 -10.63
C GLY A 187 -12.62 22.11 -9.25
N TYR A 188 -13.49 21.12 -8.99
CA TYR A 188 -13.98 20.86 -7.63
C TYR A 188 -12.81 20.57 -6.69
N SER A 189 -12.71 21.39 -5.65
CA SER A 189 -11.82 21.20 -4.51
C SER A 189 -12.67 21.11 -3.23
N PRO A 190 -12.30 20.22 -2.31
CA PRO A 190 -12.93 20.15 -0.99
C PRO A 190 -12.84 21.47 -0.22
N ASP A 191 -13.83 21.74 0.64
CA ASP A 191 -13.84 22.91 1.53
C ASP A 191 -12.60 22.88 2.46
N PRO A 192 -11.78 23.95 2.50
CA PRO A 192 -10.61 24.04 3.37
C PRO A 192 -10.88 23.78 4.85
N LYS A 193 -12.10 24.05 5.32
CA LYS A 193 -12.49 23.75 6.71
C LYS A 193 -12.52 22.26 7.00
N ARG A 194 -12.83 21.42 6.00
CA ARG A 194 -12.85 19.95 6.13
C ARG A 194 -11.44 19.36 6.18
N LEU A 195 -10.45 20.02 5.58
CA LEU A 195 -9.07 19.56 5.51
C LEU A 195 -8.34 19.55 6.87
N LYS A 196 -8.83 20.30 7.87
CA LYS A 196 -8.16 20.42 9.17
C LYS A 196 -8.14 19.12 9.97
N ASP A 197 -9.19 18.32 9.83
CA ASP A 197 -9.34 17.05 10.55
C ASP A 197 -8.90 15.84 9.71
N ASP A 198 -8.43 16.09 8.48
CA ASP A 198 -7.98 15.05 7.57
C ASP A 198 -6.73 14.38 8.13
N ARG A 199 -6.71 13.07 7.98
CA ARG A 199 -5.65 12.18 8.42
C ARG A 199 -5.86 10.81 7.84
N PHE A 200 -4.80 10.03 7.76
CA PHE A 200 -4.91 8.62 7.45
C PHE A 200 -3.90 7.82 8.24
N SER A 201 -4.17 6.52 8.38
CA SER A 201 -3.20 5.59 8.93
C SER A 201 -3.28 4.23 8.25
N HIS A 202 -2.10 3.64 8.07
CA HIS A 202 -1.91 2.28 7.59
C HIS A 202 -1.23 1.47 8.69
N ARG A 203 -1.58 0.20 8.78
CA ARG A 203 -0.89 -0.78 9.59
C ARG A 203 -0.49 -1.96 8.73
N THR A 204 0.77 -2.30 8.80
CA THR A 204 1.37 -3.38 8.04
C THR A 204 1.78 -4.49 8.98
N LEU A 205 1.24 -5.68 8.76
CA LEU A 205 1.60 -6.90 9.48
C LEU A 205 2.46 -7.76 8.57
N ALA A 206 3.67 -8.08 8.98
CA ALA A 206 4.58 -8.99 8.28
C ALA A 206 4.86 -10.23 9.12
N VAL A 207 4.84 -11.40 8.48
CA VAL A 207 5.09 -12.70 9.09
C VAL A 207 6.40 -13.26 8.55
N ALA A 208 7.33 -13.63 9.44
CA ALA A 208 8.60 -14.24 9.05
C ALA A 208 8.39 -15.64 8.44
N ASP A 209 9.22 -16.00 7.47
CA ASP A 209 9.22 -17.34 6.89
C ASP A 209 10.13 -18.27 7.71
N THR A 210 9.52 -18.94 8.69
CA THR A 210 10.17 -19.89 9.60
C THR A 210 9.95 -21.35 9.19
N GLY A 211 9.14 -21.62 8.16
CA GLY A 211 8.69 -22.97 7.79
C GLY A 211 7.61 -23.55 8.70
N ASP A 212 7.50 -23.07 9.94
CA ASP A 212 6.42 -23.34 10.88
C ASP A 212 5.70 -22.03 11.25
N GLU A 213 4.45 -21.92 10.80
CA GLU A 213 3.62 -20.72 10.89
C GLU A 213 3.11 -20.47 12.32
N SER A 214 3.03 -21.51 13.16
CA SER A 214 2.58 -21.40 14.54
C SER A 214 3.58 -20.69 15.44
N THR A 215 4.86 -20.73 15.06
CA THR A 215 5.98 -20.10 15.76
C THR A 215 6.54 -18.88 15.01
N ALA A 216 5.91 -18.49 13.89
CA ALA A 216 6.36 -17.41 13.06
C ALA A 216 6.24 -16.07 13.79
N LYS A 217 7.38 -15.43 14.04
CA LYS A 217 7.45 -14.09 14.60
C LYS A 217 6.87 -13.07 13.63
N ARG A 218 6.20 -12.06 14.19
CA ARG A 218 5.46 -11.04 13.44
C ARG A 218 6.05 -9.65 13.69
N THR A 219 6.00 -8.80 12.68
CA THR A 219 6.40 -7.40 12.74
C THR A 219 5.24 -6.52 12.33
N ILE A 220 4.98 -5.47 13.11
CA ILE A 220 4.00 -4.44 12.80
C ILE A 220 4.71 -3.15 12.48
N VAL A 221 4.33 -2.54 11.36
CA VAL A 221 4.70 -1.16 11.01
C VAL A 221 3.42 -0.32 10.97
N ASP A 222 3.34 0.70 11.81
CA ASP A 222 2.28 1.71 11.74
C ASP A 222 2.80 2.95 11.01
N PHE A 223 2.03 3.42 10.04
CA PHE A 223 2.26 4.66 9.30
C PHE A 223 1.07 5.58 9.52
N LYS A 224 1.29 6.78 10.06
CA LYS A 224 0.23 7.75 10.31
C LYS A 224 0.61 9.08 9.68
N PHE A 225 -0.40 9.81 9.23
CA PHE A 225 -0.24 11.17 8.73
C PHE A 225 -1.36 12.07 9.22
N GLN A 226 -1.00 13.26 9.72
CA GLN A 226 -1.94 14.31 10.09
C GLN A 226 -2.01 15.37 8.98
N GLY A 227 -3.06 15.31 8.19
CA GLY A 227 -3.31 16.19 7.05
C GLY A 227 -4.03 15.46 5.92
N ASP A 228 -4.37 16.20 4.86
CA ASP A 228 -5.00 15.64 3.68
C ASP A 228 -4.00 14.86 2.79
N GLN A 229 -4.55 13.90 2.04
CA GLN A 229 -3.80 13.01 1.16
C GLN A 229 -3.00 13.73 0.04
N TYR A 230 -3.44 14.91 -0.39
CA TYR A 230 -2.76 15.67 -1.43
C TYR A 230 -1.55 16.41 -0.87
N LYS A 231 -1.68 16.98 0.33
CA LYS A 231 -0.53 17.50 1.10
C LYS A 231 0.50 16.40 1.33
N PHE A 232 0.06 15.22 1.76
CA PHE A 232 0.96 14.08 1.92
C PHE A 232 1.68 13.73 0.62
N THR A 233 0.97 13.67 -0.50
CA THR A 233 1.55 13.36 -1.81
C THR A 233 2.64 14.38 -2.17
N GLY A 234 2.43 15.67 -1.92
CA GLY A 234 3.45 16.70 -2.11
C GLY A 234 4.69 16.49 -1.25
N ILE A 235 4.51 16.21 0.05
CA ILE A 235 5.61 15.92 0.98
C ILE A 235 6.39 14.69 0.52
N ALA A 236 5.68 13.59 0.22
CA ALA A 236 6.28 12.34 -0.22
C ALA A 236 7.10 12.51 -1.52
N MET A 237 6.59 13.27 -2.49
CA MET A 237 7.33 13.59 -3.71
C MET A 237 8.62 14.39 -3.43
N VAL A 238 8.54 15.42 -2.58
CA VAL A 238 9.69 16.25 -2.23
C VAL A 238 10.74 15.42 -1.49
N GLU A 239 10.35 14.67 -0.47
CA GLU A 239 11.28 13.84 0.30
C GLU A 239 11.87 12.69 -0.54
N ALA A 240 11.14 12.19 -1.54
CA ALA A 240 11.68 11.24 -2.50
C ALA A 240 12.78 11.87 -3.36
N ALA A 241 12.56 13.09 -3.84
CA ALA A 241 13.56 13.84 -4.61
C ALA A 241 14.80 14.18 -3.76
N VAL A 242 14.60 14.64 -2.52
CA VAL A 242 15.69 14.89 -1.55
C VAL A 242 16.49 13.61 -1.32
N THR A 243 15.82 12.49 -1.04
CA THR A 243 16.50 11.21 -0.79
C THR A 243 17.30 10.72 -2.01
N LEU A 244 16.79 10.97 -3.23
CA LEU A 244 17.53 10.69 -4.46
C LEU A 244 18.77 11.60 -4.59
N LEU A 245 18.67 12.89 -4.28
CA LEU A 245 19.82 13.80 -4.34
C LEU A 245 20.90 13.47 -3.32
N GLU A 246 20.50 13.02 -2.13
CA GLU A 246 21.43 12.68 -1.04
C GLU A 246 22.21 11.37 -1.28
N GLY A 247 21.84 10.53 -2.26
CA GLY A 247 22.57 9.30 -2.58
C GLY A 247 22.44 8.15 -1.58
N GLY A 248 23.09 7.02 -1.89
CA GLY A 248 23.28 5.90 -0.97
C GLY A 248 22.08 4.96 -0.79
N THR A 249 21.15 4.94 -1.74
CA THR A 249 19.98 4.06 -1.72
C THR A 249 20.09 2.94 -2.76
N GLU A 250 19.22 1.93 -2.66
CA GLU A 250 19.16 0.85 -3.66
C GLU A 250 18.82 1.37 -5.06
N ALA A 251 18.05 2.46 -5.15
CA ALA A 251 17.83 3.17 -6.40
C ALA A 251 19.16 3.58 -7.09
N HIS A 252 20.16 4.00 -6.32
CA HIS A 252 21.48 4.37 -6.84
C HIS A 252 22.30 3.14 -7.22
N ARG A 253 22.25 2.08 -6.40
CA ARG A 253 22.96 0.84 -6.67
C ARG A 253 22.51 0.20 -7.99
N LEU A 254 21.22 0.25 -8.28
CA LEU A 254 20.65 -0.26 -9.54
C LEU A 254 20.96 0.62 -10.76
N GLY A 255 21.48 1.84 -10.58
CA GLY A 255 21.98 2.68 -11.67
C GLY A 255 20.93 3.33 -12.58
N GLY A 256 19.62 3.06 -12.38
CA GLY A 256 18.55 3.73 -13.12
C GLY A 256 17.32 2.88 -13.41
N GLY A 257 16.37 3.47 -14.14
CA GLY A 257 15.11 2.83 -14.53
C GLY A 257 13.87 3.33 -13.77
N VAL A 258 12.80 2.54 -13.87
CA VAL A 258 11.50 2.80 -13.25
C VAL A 258 11.45 2.09 -11.89
N MET A 259 11.45 2.86 -10.80
CA MET A 259 11.61 2.36 -9.44
C MET A 259 10.37 2.64 -8.59
N THR A 260 10.31 1.98 -7.45
CA THR A 260 9.24 2.11 -6.46
C THR A 260 9.74 2.87 -5.22
N PRO A 261 8.84 3.43 -4.38
CA PRO A 261 9.22 4.10 -3.13
C PRO A 261 10.15 3.28 -2.22
N ALA A 262 9.97 1.96 -2.17
CA ALA A 262 10.81 1.06 -1.38
C ALA A 262 12.29 1.10 -1.77
N MET A 263 12.65 1.53 -2.99
CA MET A 263 14.05 1.65 -3.44
C MET A 263 14.80 2.80 -2.74
N LEU A 264 14.08 3.70 -2.07
CA LEU A 264 14.66 4.79 -1.31
C LEU A 264 14.98 4.39 0.14
N GLY A 265 14.40 3.29 0.61
CA GLY A 265 14.79 2.60 1.83
C GLY A 265 14.61 3.39 3.13
N ASP A 266 15.42 3.03 4.14
CA ASP A 266 15.38 3.59 5.50
C ASP A 266 15.52 5.13 5.49
N LYS A 267 16.40 5.66 4.65
CA LYS A 267 16.65 7.12 4.53
C LYS A 267 15.41 7.91 4.12
N TYR A 268 14.57 7.34 3.26
CA TYR A 268 13.30 7.97 2.90
C TYR A 268 12.29 7.94 4.03
N ALA A 269 12.24 6.85 4.80
CA ALA A 269 11.41 6.76 5.99
C ALA A 269 11.85 7.77 7.08
N GLU A 270 13.16 8.01 7.22
CA GLU A 270 13.72 9.04 8.11
C GLU A 270 13.36 10.45 7.62
N ASN A 271 13.55 10.72 6.33
CA ASN A 271 13.24 12.00 5.71
C ASN A 271 11.75 12.37 5.80
N LEU A 272 10.87 11.40 5.56
CA LEU A 272 9.42 11.57 5.76
C LEU A 272 9.05 11.96 7.18
N GLN A 273 9.82 11.53 8.19
CA GLN A 273 9.56 11.81 9.60
C GLN A 273 10.24 13.09 10.12
N ARG A 274 10.83 13.91 9.24
CA ARG A 274 11.42 15.20 9.63
C ARG A 274 10.39 16.09 10.33
N PRO A 275 10.81 16.90 11.32
CA PRO A 275 9.90 17.79 12.04
C PRO A 275 9.06 18.65 11.10
N GLY A 276 7.74 18.68 11.34
CA GLY A 276 6.80 19.48 10.53
C GLY A 276 6.19 18.75 9.33
N SER A 277 6.66 17.54 8.97
CA SER A 277 6.03 16.74 7.92
C SER A 277 4.63 16.24 8.33
N GLY A 278 4.45 15.90 9.61
CA GLY A 278 3.22 15.30 10.13
C GLY A 278 3.11 13.78 9.88
N VAL A 279 4.19 13.13 9.43
CA VAL A 279 4.29 11.67 9.26
C VAL A 279 4.90 11.05 10.52
N GLU A 280 4.30 9.95 10.99
CA GLU A 280 4.82 9.12 12.08
C GLU A 280 4.93 7.67 11.58
N ILE A 281 6.10 7.06 11.68
CA ILE A 281 6.34 5.66 11.34
C ILE A 281 6.91 4.95 12.55
N SER A 282 6.26 3.87 12.99
CA SER A 282 6.76 3.06 14.11
C SER A 282 6.83 1.60 13.72
N ILE A 283 7.89 0.91 14.17
CA ILE A 283 8.12 -0.50 13.92
C ILE A 283 8.19 -1.19 15.28
N ARG A 284 7.42 -2.28 15.45
CA ARG A 284 7.48 -3.14 16.63
C ARG A 284 7.30 -4.58 16.22
N ALA A 285 7.86 -5.51 16.98
CA ALA A 285 7.55 -6.92 16.79
C ALA A 285 6.38 -7.31 17.72
N GLU A 286 5.54 -8.24 17.24
CA GLU A 286 4.28 -8.64 17.86
C GLU A 286 4.47 -9.98 18.58
N GLY A 287 4.11 -10.03 19.88
CA GLY A 287 4.11 -11.25 20.69
C GLY A 287 5.48 -11.71 21.20
N TRP A 288 6.16 -10.88 21.99
CA TRP A 288 7.35 -11.28 22.76
C TRP A 288 6.98 -11.71 24.17
#